data_AF-A0A8R1E1F4-F1
#
_entry.id   AF-A0A8R1E1F4-F1
#
_cell.length_a   1.000
_cell.length_b   1.000
_cell.length_c   1.000
_cell.angle_alpha   90.00
_cell.angle_beta   90.00
_cell.angle_gamma   90.00
#
_symmetry.space_group_name_H-M   'P 1'
#
loop_
_entity.id
_entity.type
_entity.pdbx_description
1 polymer ?
#
loop_
_entity_poly.entity_id
_entity_poly.type
_entity_poly.pdbx_seq_one_letter_code
_entity_poly.pdbx_strand_id
1 'polypeptide(L)'
;MLPTFLRQKAIRNVHFITCRCEMCENHDLDSLALASRCQDRKCAGFVAGAKCNLCGKTEKFSYEQVCHSTKSLIDIIENFHSKHDQMDAVQEFHHLLKLREEFSEILADCNVAILQLDEQIAYCASNLNERSLPRNLEEIAVRGCESFVSRLSIGAPEVTRRLYIACKCISRLSTPLSDGILNFIKKAVESSEISHGAENTISMYLKEFYQNVSVL
;
A
#
# COMPACT_ATOMS: atom_id res chain seq x y z
N MET A 1 4.27 -4.53 -5.20
CA MET A 1 5.22 -4.89 -6.27
C MET A 1 4.80 -4.24 -7.57
N LEU A 2 5.71 -3.55 -8.26
CA LEU A 2 5.48 -2.93 -9.57
C LEU A 2 5.18 -3.99 -10.65
N PRO A 3 4.39 -3.67 -11.69
CA PRO A 3 4.15 -4.56 -12.81
C PRO A 3 5.47 -4.89 -13.53
N THR A 4 5.55 -6.05 -14.16
CA THR A 4 6.76 -6.57 -14.81
C THR A 4 7.38 -5.58 -15.78
N PHE A 5 6.59 -4.90 -16.61
CA PHE A 5 7.13 -3.95 -17.58
C PHE A 5 7.85 -2.77 -16.91
N LEU A 6 7.40 -2.31 -15.73
CA LEU A 6 8.09 -1.27 -14.96
C LEU A 6 9.36 -1.81 -14.30
N ARG A 7 9.32 -3.02 -13.74
CA ARG A 7 10.51 -3.67 -13.14
C ARG A 7 11.58 -3.94 -14.18
N GLN A 8 11.22 -4.51 -15.33
CA GLN A 8 12.13 -4.75 -16.43
C GLN A 8 12.70 -3.46 -17.00
N LYS A 9 11.90 -2.40 -17.11
CA LYS A 9 12.39 -1.07 -17.51
C LYS A 9 13.46 -0.56 -16.53
N ALA A 10 13.22 -0.64 -15.22
CA ALA A 10 14.17 -0.20 -14.20
C ALA A 10 15.50 -0.99 -14.29
N ILE A 11 15.43 -2.32 -14.37
CA ILE A 11 16.62 -3.18 -14.49
C ILE A 11 17.36 -2.93 -15.82
N ARG A 12 16.62 -2.83 -16.93
CA ARG A 12 17.22 -2.63 -18.25
C ARG A 12 17.92 -1.28 -18.37
N ASN A 13 17.37 -0.23 -17.75
CA ASN A 13 17.95 1.12 -17.79
C ASN A 13 19.29 1.22 -17.05
N VAL A 14 19.54 0.35 -16.06
CA VAL A 14 20.77 0.37 -15.25
C VAL A 14 21.73 -0.73 -15.68
N HIS A 15 21.22 -1.94 -15.92
CA HIS A 15 22.01 -3.15 -16.10
C HIS A 15 21.95 -3.70 -17.53
N PHE A 16 21.16 -3.10 -18.42
CA PHE A 16 21.00 -3.54 -19.82
C PHE A 16 20.52 -5.00 -19.99
N ILE A 17 19.94 -5.59 -18.95
CA ILE A 17 19.39 -6.96 -18.95
C ILE A 17 17.86 -6.90 -18.89
N THR A 18 17.19 -7.87 -19.52
CA THR A 18 15.75 -8.10 -19.36
C THR A 18 15.53 -9.24 -18.37
N CYS A 19 14.98 -8.93 -17.20
CA CYS A 19 14.73 -9.91 -16.15
C CYS A 19 13.64 -10.92 -16.56
N ARG A 20 13.89 -12.20 -16.26
CA ARG A 20 12.96 -13.33 -16.43
C ARG A 20 12.89 -14.19 -15.17
N CYS A 21 13.00 -13.58 -13.99
CA CYS A 21 12.77 -14.33 -12.76
C CYS A 21 11.31 -14.78 -12.68
N GLU A 22 11.02 -15.75 -11.81
CA GLU A 22 9.68 -16.29 -11.57
C GLU A 22 8.62 -15.18 -11.41
N MET A 23 8.97 -14.11 -10.71
CA MET A 23 8.06 -12.98 -10.52
C MET A 23 7.77 -12.20 -11.80
N CYS A 24 8.73 -12.10 -12.73
CA CYS A 24 8.52 -11.47 -14.04
C CYS A 24 7.76 -12.38 -15.02
N GLU A 25 7.67 -13.67 -14.74
CA GLU A 25 6.88 -14.63 -15.51
C GLU A 25 5.47 -14.85 -14.93
N ASN A 26 5.19 -14.28 -13.75
CA ASN A 26 3.90 -14.39 -13.07
C ASN A 26 2.89 -13.34 -13.58
N HIS A 27 2.07 -13.75 -14.55
CA HIS A 27 1.05 -12.89 -15.15
C HIS A 27 -0.12 -12.54 -14.20
N ASP A 28 -0.40 -13.37 -13.20
CA ASP A 28 -1.47 -13.11 -12.24
C ASP A 28 -1.12 -11.94 -11.32
N LEU A 29 0.14 -11.88 -10.87
CA LEU A 29 0.65 -10.75 -10.10
C LEU A 29 0.58 -9.43 -10.88
N ASP A 30 0.89 -9.45 -12.18
CA ASP A 30 0.78 -8.28 -13.04
C ASP A 30 -0.68 -7.85 -13.24
N SER A 31 -1.57 -8.81 -13.48
CA SER A 31 -3.00 -8.56 -13.63
C SER A 31 -3.60 -7.92 -12.37
N LEU A 32 -3.18 -8.38 -11.20
CA LEU A 32 -3.55 -7.79 -9.91
C LEU A 32 -2.92 -6.42 -9.70
N ALA A 33 -1.65 -6.23 -10.06
CA ALA A 33 -0.97 -4.93 -9.96
C ALA A 33 -1.64 -3.87 -10.86
N LEU A 34 -2.23 -4.30 -11.97
CA LEU A 34 -2.94 -3.49 -12.96
C LEU A 34 -4.48 -3.66 -12.86
N ALA A 35 -5.00 -3.98 -11.69
CA ALA A 35 -6.44 -4.14 -11.50
C ALA A 35 -7.19 -2.79 -11.59
N SER A 36 -8.36 -2.79 -12.22
CA SER A 36 -9.28 -1.66 -12.27
C SER A 36 -10.47 -1.88 -11.34
N ARG A 37 -11.09 -0.79 -10.88
CA ARG A 37 -12.25 -0.85 -9.99
C ARG A 37 -13.47 -1.39 -10.71
N CYS A 38 -14.26 -2.23 -10.04
CA CYS A 38 -15.58 -2.60 -10.54
C CYS A 38 -16.52 -1.39 -10.50
N GLN A 39 -17.25 -1.18 -11.60
CA GLN A 39 -18.08 0.02 -11.78
C GLN A 39 -19.52 -0.17 -11.33
N ASP A 40 -19.85 -1.35 -10.82
CA ASP A 40 -21.08 -1.56 -10.09
C ASP A 40 -20.94 -0.97 -8.67
N ARG A 41 -21.75 0.04 -8.36
CA ARG A 41 -21.75 0.73 -7.06
C ARG A 41 -22.04 -0.20 -5.88
N LYS A 42 -22.64 -1.37 -6.11
CA LYS A 42 -22.91 -2.37 -5.07
C LYS A 42 -21.83 -3.46 -4.98
N CYS A 43 -20.79 -3.39 -5.81
CA CYS A 43 -19.73 -4.39 -5.87
C CYS A 43 -18.43 -3.83 -5.29
N ALA A 44 -17.88 -4.52 -4.29
CA ALA A 44 -16.55 -4.23 -3.73
C ALA A 44 -15.41 -4.93 -4.50
N GLY A 45 -15.73 -5.56 -5.64
CA GLY A 45 -14.77 -6.32 -6.43
C GLY A 45 -13.90 -5.44 -7.33
N PHE A 46 -13.00 -6.10 -8.04
CA PHE A 46 -12.11 -5.48 -9.01
C PHE A 46 -12.07 -6.32 -10.29
N VAL A 47 -11.53 -5.74 -11.36
CA VAL A 47 -11.33 -6.38 -12.65
C VAL A 47 -9.82 -6.48 -12.88
N ALA A 48 -9.33 -7.70 -13.00
CA ALA A 48 -7.95 -8.03 -13.34
C ALA A 48 -8.00 -9.03 -14.50
N GLY A 49 -8.07 -8.52 -15.73
CA GLY A 49 -8.46 -9.29 -16.93
C GLY A 49 -9.83 -8.86 -17.45
N ALA A 50 -10.70 -9.81 -17.81
CA ALA A 50 -11.94 -9.53 -18.53
C ALA A 50 -13.20 -9.38 -17.66
N LYS A 51 -13.19 -9.82 -16.40
CA LYS A 51 -14.40 -9.80 -15.56
C LYS A 51 -14.08 -9.44 -14.13
N CYS A 52 -15.07 -8.84 -13.47
CA CYS A 52 -14.99 -8.59 -12.05
C CYS A 52 -14.97 -9.91 -11.29
N ASN A 53 -14.03 -10.02 -10.34
CA ASN A 53 -13.83 -11.22 -9.53
C ASN A 53 -15.02 -11.56 -8.61
N LEU A 54 -15.93 -10.62 -8.34
CA LEU A 54 -17.09 -10.84 -7.47
C LEU A 54 -18.40 -10.90 -8.25
N CYS A 55 -18.72 -9.87 -9.04
CA CYS A 55 -20.02 -9.79 -9.71
C CYS A 55 -20.02 -10.31 -11.15
N GLY A 56 -18.87 -10.70 -11.71
CA GLY A 56 -18.74 -11.24 -13.06
C GLY A 56 -19.02 -10.26 -14.21
N LYS A 57 -19.31 -8.98 -13.91
CA LYS A 57 -19.47 -7.93 -14.92
C LYS A 57 -18.16 -7.69 -15.66
N THR A 58 -18.26 -7.38 -16.94
CA THR A 58 -17.11 -7.12 -17.81
C THR A 58 -16.37 -5.85 -17.41
N GLU A 59 -15.14 -5.74 -17.88
CA GLU A 59 -14.32 -4.54 -17.80
C GLU A 59 -15.05 -3.33 -18.42
N LYS A 60 -14.93 -2.18 -17.76
CA LYS A 60 -15.38 -0.88 -18.30
C LYS A 60 -14.21 -0.09 -18.88
N PHE A 61 -13.03 -0.24 -18.28
CA PHE A 61 -11.82 0.47 -18.67
C PHE A 61 -10.94 -0.45 -19.50
N SER A 62 -10.34 0.09 -20.56
CA SER A 62 -9.40 -0.67 -21.37
C SER A 62 -8.09 -0.92 -20.60
N TYR A 63 -7.36 -1.95 -20.99
CA TYR A 63 -6.06 -2.26 -20.42
C TYR A 63 -5.08 -1.06 -20.52
N GLU A 64 -5.08 -0.35 -21.65
CA GLU A 64 -4.24 0.83 -21.87
C GLU A 64 -4.60 1.98 -20.92
N GLN A 65 -5.90 2.22 -20.69
CA GLN A 65 -6.35 3.24 -19.75
C GLN A 65 -5.85 2.93 -18.33
N VAL A 66 -6.00 1.68 -17.88
CA VAL A 66 -5.57 1.27 -16.54
C VAL A 66 -4.05 1.34 -16.39
N CYS A 67 -3.30 0.90 -17.41
CA CYS A 67 -1.85 1.04 -17.44
C CYS A 67 -1.41 2.51 -17.38
N HIS A 68 -2.06 3.38 -18.16
CA HIS A 68 -1.76 4.80 -18.18
C HIS A 68 -2.04 5.46 -16.81
N SER A 69 -3.21 5.22 -16.23
CA SER A 69 -3.57 5.74 -14.89
C SER A 69 -2.64 5.21 -13.81
N THR A 70 -2.30 3.91 -13.83
CA THR A 70 -1.36 3.30 -12.88
C THR A 70 0.00 3.99 -12.96
N LYS A 71 0.56 4.13 -14.18
CA LYS A 71 1.85 4.78 -14.38
C LYS A 71 1.81 6.26 -13.98
N SER A 72 0.78 6.99 -14.38
CA SER A 72 0.61 8.41 -14.07
C SER A 72 0.63 8.65 -12.56
N LEU A 73 -0.09 7.82 -11.78
CA LEU A 73 -0.08 7.93 -10.32
C LEU A 73 1.29 7.58 -9.72
N ILE A 74 1.97 6.55 -10.21
CA ILE A 74 3.35 6.23 -9.76
C ILE A 74 4.29 7.40 -10.04
N ASP A 75 4.25 7.97 -11.24
CA ASP A 75 5.07 9.12 -11.63
C ASP A 75 4.76 10.32 -10.71
N ILE A 76 3.50 10.56 -10.33
CA ILE A 76 3.13 11.61 -9.37
C ILE A 76 3.73 11.33 -7.99
N ILE A 77 3.62 10.11 -7.48
CA ILE A 77 4.12 9.69 -6.16
C ILE A 77 5.65 9.80 -6.09
N GLU A 78 6.36 9.30 -7.10
CA GLU A 78 7.84 9.33 -7.13
C GLU A 78 8.38 10.76 -7.16
N ASN A 79 7.67 11.67 -7.84
CA ASN A 79 8.04 13.09 -7.90
C ASN A 79 7.45 13.91 -6.74
N PHE A 80 6.65 13.32 -5.87
CA PHE A 80 5.95 14.05 -4.80
C PHE A 80 6.93 14.73 -3.84
N HIS A 81 7.99 14.03 -3.42
CA HIS A 81 9.01 14.57 -2.52
C HIS A 81 9.77 15.77 -3.08
N SER A 82 9.85 15.93 -4.41
CA SER A 82 10.50 17.11 -5.02
C SER A 82 9.72 18.42 -4.81
N LYS A 83 8.45 18.33 -4.36
CA LYS A 83 7.57 19.47 -4.07
C LYS A 83 7.35 19.70 -2.57
N HIS A 84 8.01 18.91 -1.73
CA HIS A 84 7.78 18.84 -0.28
C HIS A 84 8.11 20.17 0.44
N ASP A 85 8.96 21.02 -0.16
CA ASP A 85 9.30 22.34 0.38
C ASP A 85 8.16 23.37 0.28
N GLN A 86 7.06 23.05 -0.41
CA GLN A 86 5.98 24.01 -0.70
C GLN A 86 4.68 23.76 0.08
N MET A 87 4.58 22.65 0.84
CA MET A 87 3.34 22.25 1.52
C MET A 87 3.62 21.90 2.98
N ASP A 88 2.71 22.28 3.87
CA ASP A 88 2.71 21.73 5.23
C ASP A 88 2.15 20.30 5.27
N ALA A 89 2.42 19.56 6.35
CA ALA A 89 2.01 18.16 6.47
C ALA A 89 0.49 17.94 6.39
N VAL A 90 -0.32 18.92 6.82
CA VAL A 90 -1.78 18.83 6.75
C VAL A 90 -2.23 18.99 5.29
N GLN A 91 -1.68 19.97 4.57
CA GLN A 91 -1.98 20.19 3.16
C GLN A 91 -1.57 18.98 2.32
N GLU A 92 -0.39 18.42 2.59
CA GLU A 92 0.12 17.21 1.96
C GLU A 92 -0.86 16.05 2.14
N PHE A 93 -1.29 15.80 3.39
CA PHE A 93 -2.23 14.74 3.71
C PHE A 93 -3.54 14.88 2.92
N HIS A 94 -4.12 16.08 2.87
CA HIS A 94 -5.36 16.33 2.12
C HIS A 94 -5.17 16.17 0.61
N HIS A 95 -4.01 16.57 0.07
CA HIS A 95 -3.70 16.41 -1.34
C HIS A 95 -3.60 14.93 -1.72
N LEU A 96 -2.92 14.12 -0.91
CA LEU A 96 -2.80 12.67 -1.13
C LEU A 96 -4.18 11.98 -1.05
N LEU A 97 -5.04 12.39 -0.11
CA LEU A 97 -6.43 11.89 -0.04
C LEU A 97 -7.23 12.24 -1.29
N LYS A 98 -7.07 13.45 -1.82
CA LYS A 98 -7.73 13.88 -3.06
C LYS A 98 -7.27 13.07 -4.27
N LEU A 99 -5.95 12.87 -4.42
CA LEU A 99 -5.41 11.98 -5.46
C LEU A 99 -5.99 10.58 -5.34
N ARG A 100 -6.14 10.08 -4.11
CA ARG A 100 -6.71 8.75 -3.89
C ARG A 100 -8.15 8.67 -4.37
N GLU A 101 -8.97 9.68 -4.07
CA GLU A 101 -10.35 9.76 -4.54
C GLU A 101 -10.42 9.76 -6.07
N GLU A 102 -9.64 10.63 -6.72
CA GLU A 102 -9.59 10.76 -8.18
C GLU A 102 -9.18 9.45 -8.87
N PHE A 103 -8.09 8.83 -8.44
CA PHE A 103 -7.61 7.61 -9.09
C PHE A 103 -8.44 6.36 -8.72
N SER A 104 -9.15 6.38 -7.59
CA SER A 104 -10.08 5.30 -7.21
C SER A 104 -11.33 5.26 -8.08
N GLU A 105 -11.56 6.21 -8.98
CA GLU A 105 -12.62 6.10 -9.99
C GLU A 105 -12.30 5.01 -11.03
N ILE A 106 -11.01 4.79 -11.30
CA ILE A 106 -10.50 3.87 -12.33
C ILE A 106 -9.79 2.67 -11.71
N LEU A 107 -8.87 2.92 -10.77
CA LEU A 107 -7.99 1.91 -10.21
C LEU A 107 -8.65 1.22 -9.00
N ALA A 108 -8.45 -0.09 -8.87
CA ALA A 108 -8.93 -0.82 -7.69
C ALA A 108 -8.04 -0.57 -6.46
N ASP A 109 -8.55 -0.83 -5.25
CA ASP A 109 -7.77 -0.72 -4.01
C ASP A 109 -6.56 -1.66 -3.98
N CYS A 110 -6.59 -2.77 -4.73
CA CYS A 110 -5.44 -3.65 -4.87
C CYS A 110 -4.45 -3.19 -5.97
N ASN A 111 -4.79 -2.22 -6.82
CA ASN A 111 -3.86 -1.71 -7.82
C ASN A 111 -2.57 -1.21 -7.17
N VAL A 112 -1.41 -1.52 -7.75
CA VAL A 112 -0.11 -1.19 -7.14
C VAL A 112 0.08 0.31 -6.88
N ALA A 113 -0.44 1.18 -7.74
CA ALA A 113 -0.30 2.62 -7.56
C ALA A 113 -1.16 3.16 -6.41
N ILE A 114 -2.41 2.67 -6.28
CA ILE A 114 -3.27 2.97 -5.12
C ILE A 114 -2.62 2.47 -3.83
N LEU A 115 -2.09 1.26 -3.89
CA LEU A 115 -1.36 0.64 -2.81
C LEU A 115 -0.16 1.49 -2.38
N GLN A 116 0.67 1.99 -3.30
CA GLN A 116 1.76 2.93 -2.97
C GLN A 116 1.24 4.25 -2.39
N LEU A 117 0.17 4.79 -2.95
CA LEU A 117 -0.45 6.02 -2.44
C LEU A 117 -0.95 5.85 -1.00
N ASP A 118 -1.58 4.73 -0.68
CA ASP A 118 -2.07 4.42 0.67
C ASP A 118 -0.92 4.36 1.70
N GLU A 119 0.26 3.88 1.30
CA GLU A 119 1.44 3.93 2.17
C GLU A 119 1.91 5.37 2.42
N GLN A 120 1.91 6.22 1.39
CA GLN A 120 2.27 7.63 1.54
C GLN A 120 1.27 8.38 2.41
N ILE A 121 -0.02 8.10 2.25
CA ILE A 121 -1.08 8.65 3.11
C ILE A 121 -0.86 8.23 4.56
N ALA A 122 -0.60 6.96 4.82
CA ALA A 122 -0.32 6.47 6.18
C ALA A 122 0.95 7.15 6.74
N TYR A 123 2.04 7.18 5.97
CA TYR A 123 3.27 7.84 6.37
C TYR A 123 3.05 9.32 6.72
N CYS A 124 2.35 10.06 5.86
CA CYS A 124 2.00 11.46 6.11
C CYS A 124 1.13 11.61 7.37
N ALA A 125 0.11 10.75 7.53
CA ALA A 125 -0.75 10.74 8.71
C ALA A 125 0.05 10.50 10.01
N SER A 126 1.10 9.67 9.95
CA SER A 126 1.98 9.40 11.09
C SER A 126 2.72 10.65 11.58
N ASN A 127 2.90 11.65 10.73
CA ASN A 127 3.63 12.90 11.02
C ASN A 127 2.71 14.09 11.36
N LEU A 128 1.39 13.95 11.28
CA LEU A 128 0.45 15.03 11.62
C LEU A 128 0.55 15.43 13.10
N ASN A 129 0.10 16.61 13.50
CA ASN A 129 -0.08 16.90 14.93
C ASN A 129 -1.34 16.19 15.47
N GLU A 130 -1.46 16.02 16.80
CA GLU A 130 -2.60 15.33 17.43
C GLU A 130 -3.96 15.96 17.08
N ARG A 131 -4.01 17.29 16.94
CA ARG A 131 -5.25 18.03 16.62
C ARG A 131 -5.74 17.79 15.19
N SER A 132 -4.85 17.37 14.30
CA SER A 132 -5.13 17.10 12.89
C SER A 132 -5.24 15.60 12.58
N LEU A 133 -5.17 14.70 13.57
CA LEU A 133 -5.31 13.28 13.32
C LEU A 133 -6.72 12.95 12.80
N PRO A 134 -6.84 12.18 11.70
CA PRO A 134 -8.14 11.77 11.19
C PRO A 134 -8.80 10.78 12.16
N ARG A 135 -10.13 10.86 12.29
CA ARG A 135 -10.89 9.94 13.16
C ARG A 135 -10.80 8.47 12.74
N ASN A 136 -10.61 8.22 11.44
CA ASN A 136 -10.46 6.88 10.86
C ASN A 136 -8.98 6.52 10.62
N LEU A 137 -8.06 7.02 11.44
CA LEU A 137 -6.62 6.76 11.29
C LEU A 137 -6.28 5.27 11.30
N GLU A 138 -6.98 4.45 12.10
CA GLU A 138 -6.81 2.99 12.11
C GLU A 138 -7.04 2.39 10.72
N GLU A 139 -8.16 2.75 10.08
CA GLU A 139 -8.51 2.29 8.73
C GLU A 139 -7.48 2.75 7.69
N ILE A 140 -7.05 4.01 7.78
CA ILE A 140 -6.03 4.59 6.89
C ILE A 140 -4.70 3.84 7.04
N ALA A 141 -4.28 3.55 8.27
CA ALA A 141 -2.99 2.93 8.57
C ALA A 141 -2.87 1.53 7.96
N VAL A 142 -3.91 0.69 8.12
CA VAL A 142 -3.86 -0.70 7.66
C VAL A 142 -4.26 -0.89 6.19
N ARG A 143 -4.73 0.17 5.54
CA ARG A 143 -5.28 0.10 4.18
C ARG A 143 -4.28 -0.49 3.17
N GLY A 144 -4.75 -1.51 2.44
CA GLY A 144 -3.96 -2.18 1.42
C GLY A 144 -2.81 -3.04 1.95
N CYS A 145 -2.59 -3.15 3.26
CA CYS A 145 -1.51 -3.97 3.82
C CYS A 145 -1.69 -5.46 3.52
N GLU A 146 -2.89 -6.01 3.67
CA GLU A 146 -3.17 -7.42 3.33
C GLU A 146 -2.98 -7.70 1.82
N SER A 147 -3.27 -6.72 0.95
CA SER A 147 -2.96 -6.82 -0.48
C SER A 147 -1.46 -6.89 -0.77
N PHE A 148 -0.61 -6.32 0.10
CA PHE A 148 0.83 -6.47 -0.01
C PHE A 148 1.33 -7.80 0.56
N VAL A 149 0.83 -8.19 1.74
CA VAL A 149 1.16 -9.46 2.37
C VAL A 149 0.82 -10.62 1.43
N SER A 150 -0.35 -10.60 0.78
CA SER A 150 -0.73 -11.63 -0.19
C SER A 150 0.17 -11.67 -1.44
N ARG A 151 0.84 -10.57 -1.80
CA ARG A 151 1.71 -10.49 -3.00
C ARG A 151 3.15 -10.88 -2.74
N LEU A 152 3.69 -10.51 -1.58
CA LEU A 152 5.12 -10.63 -1.27
C LEU A 152 5.40 -11.54 -0.07
N SER A 153 4.35 -11.98 0.62
CA SER A 153 4.41 -12.73 1.88
C SER A 153 5.00 -11.94 3.05
N ILE A 154 4.74 -12.44 4.26
CA ILE A 154 5.40 -11.99 5.49
C ILE A 154 6.91 -12.25 5.37
N GLY A 155 7.72 -11.31 5.87
CA GLY A 155 9.19 -11.43 5.82
C GLY A 155 9.84 -10.79 4.58
N ALA A 156 9.06 -10.24 3.65
CA ALA A 156 9.61 -9.34 2.63
C ALA A 156 9.90 -7.96 3.25
N PRO A 157 11.10 -7.36 3.06
CA PRO A 157 11.43 -6.05 3.64
C PRO A 157 10.43 -4.94 3.29
N GLU A 158 9.89 -4.95 2.07
CA GLU A 158 8.87 -3.98 1.63
C GLU A 158 7.53 -4.16 2.38
N VAL A 159 7.15 -5.41 2.68
CA VAL A 159 5.97 -5.69 3.51
C VAL A 159 6.22 -5.22 4.93
N THR A 160 7.37 -5.55 5.50
CA THR A 160 7.78 -5.10 6.84
C THR A 160 7.75 -3.58 6.95
N ARG A 161 8.29 -2.85 5.98
CA ARG A 161 8.26 -1.37 5.97
C ARG A 161 6.83 -0.84 6.05
N ARG A 162 5.91 -1.40 5.26
CA ARG A 162 4.51 -0.95 5.24
C ARG A 162 3.79 -1.26 6.56
N LEU A 163 3.96 -2.47 7.08
CA LEU A 163 3.40 -2.88 8.37
C LEU A 163 3.94 -2.02 9.52
N TYR A 164 5.24 -1.68 9.47
CA TYR A 164 5.87 -0.78 10.42
C TYR A 164 5.31 0.64 10.37
N ILE A 165 5.14 1.22 9.17
CA ILE A 165 4.51 2.54 9.01
C ILE A 165 3.10 2.53 9.60
N ALA A 166 2.31 1.51 9.28
CA ALA A 166 0.97 1.35 9.84
C ALA A 166 0.98 1.27 11.38
N CYS A 167 1.88 0.47 11.96
CA CYS A 167 2.03 0.38 13.43
C CYS A 167 2.44 1.72 14.04
N LYS A 168 3.34 2.47 13.39
CA LYS A 168 3.69 3.84 13.80
C LYS A 168 2.47 4.75 13.80
N CYS A 169 1.63 4.72 12.77
CA CYS A 169 0.38 5.48 12.76
C CYS A 169 -0.53 5.07 13.92
N ILE A 170 -0.73 3.77 14.12
CA ILE A 170 -1.62 3.22 15.16
C ILE A 170 -1.12 3.56 16.57
N SER A 171 0.20 3.60 16.78
CA SER A 171 0.80 3.95 18.09
C SER A 171 0.41 5.34 18.61
N ARG A 172 -0.16 6.17 17.74
CA ARG A 172 -0.65 7.51 18.07
C ARG A 172 -2.09 7.54 18.54
N LEU A 173 -2.83 6.45 18.40
CA LEU A 173 -4.21 6.35 18.85
C LEU A 173 -4.24 6.22 20.38
N SER A 174 -5.07 7.05 21.03
CA SER A 174 -5.29 7.01 22.47
C SER A 174 -6.45 6.09 22.88
N THR A 175 -6.94 5.25 21.95
CA THR A 175 -8.13 4.42 22.12
C THR A 175 -7.77 2.94 22.22
N PRO A 176 -8.61 2.12 22.89
CA PRO A 176 -8.45 0.67 22.85
C PRO A 176 -8.47 0.19 21.40
N LEU A 177 -7.48 -0.63 21.05
CA LEU A 177 -7.32 -1.17 19.71
C LEU A 177 -8.30 -2.33 19.49
N SER A 178 -8.80 -2.48 18.27
CA SER A 178 -9.60 -3.65 17.92
C SER A 178 -8.76 -4.93 17.91
N ASP A 179 -9.38 -6.09 18.16
CA ASP A 179 -8.71 -7.41 18.08
C ASP A 179 -8.04 -7.64 16.71
N GLY A 180 -8.63 -7.08 15.65
CA GLY A 180 -8.08 -7.10 14.30
C GLY A 180 -6.71 -6.40 14.22
N ILE A 181 -6.55 -5.30 14.94
CA ILE A 181 -5.28 -4.55 15.00
C ILE A 181 -4.23 -5.27 15.83
N LEU A 182 -4.60 -5.92 16.93
CA LEU A 182 -3.64 -6.73 17.68
C LEU A 182 -3.04 -7.85 16.82
N ASN A 183 -3.88 -8.53 16.04
CA ASN A 183 -3.42 -9.53 15.07
C ASN A 183 -2.55 -8.92 13.97
N PHE A 184 -2.88 -7.72 13.50
CA PHE A 184 -2.08 -6.99 12.53
C PHE A 184 -0.68 -6.65 13.07
N ILE A 185 -0.60 -6.12 14.31
CA ILE A 185 0.69 -5.78 14.94
C ILE A 185 1.54 -7.04 15.14
N LYS A 186 0.91 -8.17 15.52
CA LYS A 186 1.60 -9.46 15.61
C LYS A 186 2.22 -9.88 14.28
N LYS A 187 1.50 -9.75 13.16
CA LYS A 187 2.05 -9.98 11.81
C LYS A 187 3.22 -9.03 11.50
N ALA A 188 3.15 -7.78 11.96
CA ALA A 188 4.24 -6.81 11.77
C ALA A 188 5.52 -7.24 12.50
N VAL A 189 5.40 -7.73 13.74
CA VAL A 189 6.51 -8.30 14.52
C VAL A 189 7.09 -9.53 13.80
N GLU A 190 6.23 -10.47 13.39
CA GLU A 190 6.69 -11.66 12.67
C GLU A 190 7.44 -11.30 11.38
N SER A 191 6.88 -10.37 10.59
CA SER A 191 7.51 -9.91 9.34
C SER A 191 8.87 -9.26 9.60
N SER A 192 8.99 -8.42 10.63
CA SER A 192 10.25 -7.73 10.94
C SER A 192 11.33 -8.70 11.44
N GLU A 193 10.98 -9.65 12.30
CA GLU A 193 11.93 -10.67 12.78
C GLU A 193 12.46 -11.54 11.63
N ILE A 194 11.60 -11.96 10.70
CA ILE A 194 12.01 -12.76 9.53
C ILE A 194 12.92 -11.94 8.59
N SER A 195 12.56 -10.68 8.32
CA SER A 195 13.26 -9.86 7.31
C SER A 195 14.53 -9.17 7.81
N HIS A 196 14.55 -8.74 9.07
CA HIS A 196 15.63 -7.91 9.64
C HIS A 196 16.32 -8.54 10.85
N GLY A 197 15.76 -9.61 11.42
CA GLY A 197 16.24 -10.25 12.65
C GLY A 197 15.63 -9.64 13.92
N ALA A 198 15.61 -10.42 15.00
CA ALA A 198 14.94 -10.05 16.26
C ALA A 198 15.59 -8.84 16.98
N GLU A 199 16.92 -8.71 16.87
CA GLU A 199 17.69 -7.63 17.52
C GLU A 199 17.73 -6.34 16.68
N ASN A 200 17.04 -6.30 15.54
CA ASN A 200 16.94 -5.08 14.75
C ASN A 200 16.04 -4.05 15.47
N THR A 201 16.39 -2.78 15.38
CA THR A 201 15.64 -1.68 16.01
C THR A 201 14.16 -1.63 15.59
N ILE A 202 13.85 -1.99 14.34
CA ILE A 202 12.47 -2.08 13.85
C ILE A 202 11.72 -3.22 14.58
N SER A 203 12.34 -4.39 14.67
CA SER A 203 11.76 -5.57 15.33
C SER A 203 11.54 -5.34 16.81
N MET A 204 12.52 -4.77 17.49
CA MET A 204 12.43 -4.40 18.91
C MET A 204 11.30 -3.40 19.17
N TYR A 205 11.20 -2.34 18.36
CA TYR A 205 10.13 -1.34 18.48
C TYR A 205 8.74 -1.98 18.33
N LEU A 206 8.54 -2.81 17.31
CA LEU A 206 7.25 -3.45 17.06
C LEU A 206 6.87 -4.43 18.17
N LYS A 207 7.86 -5.14 18.72
CA LYS A 207 7.66 -6.07 19.83
C LYS A 207 7.30 -5.35 21.12
N GLU A 208 7.99 -4.27 21.45
CA GLU A 208 7.66 -3.41 22.59
C GLU A 208 6.25 -2.81 22.42
N PHE A 209 5.95 -2.29 21.24
CA PHE A 209 4.62 -1.75 20.94
C PHE A 209 3.53 -2.81 21.14
N TYR A 210 3.72 -4.02 20.59
CA TYR A 210 2.79 -5.13 20.76
C TYR A 210 2.57 -5.49 22.23
N GLN A 211 3.65 -5.57 23.02
CA GLN A 211 3.58 -5.87 24.45
C GLN A 211 2.78 -4.82 25.22
N ASN A 212 2.99 -3.53 24.92
CA ASN A 212 2.30 -2.43 25.58
C ASN A 212 0.78 -2.44 25.31
N VAL A 213 0.37 -2.80 24.09
CA VAL A 213 -1.05 -2.80 23.72
C VAL A 213 -1.78 -4.11 24.01
N SER A 214 -1.07 -5.21 24.25
CA SER A 214 -1.66 -6.52 24.55
C SER A 214 -2.01 -6.73 26.03
N VAL A 215 -1.59 -5.82 26.91
CA VAL A 215 -1.80 -5.88 28.37
C VAL A 215 -3.00 -5.01 28.81
N LEU A 216 -3.54 -4.19 27.88
CA LEU A 216 -4.72 -3.35 28.06
C LEU A 216 -6.00 -4.12 27.70
#